data_AF-A0AAV3Q8J4-F1
#
_entry.id   AF-A0AAV3Q8J4-F1
#
_cell.length_a   1.000
_cell.length_b   1.000
_cell.length_c   1.000
_cell.angle_alpha   90.00
_cell.angle_beta   90.00
_cell.angle_gamma   90.00
#
_symmetry.space_group_name_H-M   'P 1'
#
loop_
_entity.id
_entity.type
_entity.pdbx_description
1 polymer ?
#
loop_
_entity_poly.entity_id
_entity_poly.type
_entity_poly.pdbx_seq_one_letter_code
_entity_poly.pdbx_strand_id
1 'polypeptide(L)'
;MNLCMLLIDGADYVRGYPFSLREGVPTAVSHGLWLNIPDYDAPTQLVKPLERNTRYVDAVMTIPKGTLFPMCGMNLAFDRDLIGPAMYFGLMGDGQPIGRYDDMWTGWCIRLYKEYHGIFWQEEIIPFFQAINLPKDCKTVQQCYIELSKHVKDKLGKIDGYFDKLADAMVTWIEAWDHLNPPKASS
;
A
#
# COMPACT_ATOMS: atom_id res chain seq x y z
N MET A 1 -5.06 -3.27 -0.36
CA MET A 1 -5.66 -4.11 -1.40
C MET A 1 -5.01 -5.46 -1.25
N ASN A 2 -5.80 -6.49 -0.96
CA ASN A 2 -5.27 -7.83 -0.86
C ASN A 2 -5.34 -8.40 -2.27
N LEU A 3 -4.21 -8.85 -2.78
CA LEU A 3 -4.13 -9.43 -4.10
C LEU A 3 -4.50 -10.91 -3.96
N CYS A 4 -5.69 -11.32 -4.37
CA CYS A 4 -6.10 -12.71 -4.29
C CYS A 4 -6.24 -13.26 -5.71
N MET A 5 -5.44 -14.24 -6.11
CA MET A 5 -5.91 -15.08 -7.21
C MET A 5 -7.10 -15.89 -6.67
N LEU A 6 -8.20 -15.94 -7.42
CA LEU A 6 -9.46 -16.56 -7.06
C LEU A 6 -9.26 -17.90 -6.32
N LEU A 7 -9.74 -17.96 -5.07
CA LEU A 7 -9.95 -19.25 -4.40
C LEU A 7 -11.10 -19.95 -5.12
N ILE A 8 -10.88 -21.21 -5.49
CA ILE A 8 -11.91 -22.08 -6.06
C ILE A 8 -12.96 -22.34 -4.97
N ASP A 9 -14.24 -22.36 -5.35
CA ASP A 9 -15.32 -22.74 -4.43
C ASP A 9 -14.99 -24.09 -3.78
N GLY A 10 -14.91 -24.11 -2.43
CA GLY A 10 -14.60 -25.31 -1.64
C GLY A 10 -13.15 -25.45 -1.16
N ALA A 11 -12.28 -24.46 -1.34
CA ALA A 11 -10.91 -24.51 -0.80
C ALA A 11 -10.85 -24.28 0.73
N ASP A 12 -10.20 -25.19 1.46
CA ASP A 12 -9.98 -25.08 2.92
C ASP A 12 -8.88 -24.06 3.26
N TYR A 13 -9.08 -23.31 4.35
CA TYR A 13 -8.10 -22.31 4.83
C TYR A 13 -7.03 -22.93 5.71
N VAL A 14 -5.76 -22.70 5.35
CA VAL A 14 -4.62 -23.07 6.21
C VAL A 14 -4.61 -22.29 7.53
N ARG A 15 -4.09 -22.92 8.60
CA ARG A 15 -3.91 -22.27 9.90
C ARG A 15 -3.03 -21.03 9.75
N GLY A 16 -3.53 -19.86 10.16
CA GLY A 16 -2.86 -18.56 10.03
C GLY A 16 -3.44 -17.65 8.94
N TYR A 17 -4.32 -18.15 8.06
CA TYR A 17 -5.02 -17.29 7.11
C TYR A 17 -6.04 -16.39 7.84
N PRO A 18 -5.97 -15.05 7.70
CA PRO A 18 -6.81 -14.13 8.45
C PRO A 18 -8.31 -14.41 8.24
N PHE A 19 -9.07 -14.55 9.33
CA PHE A 19 -10.50 -14.88 9.28
C PHE A 19 -11.32 -13.87 8.47
N SER A 20 -10.97 -12.58 8.55
CA SER A 20 -11.65 -11.50 7.83
C SER A 20 -11.48 -11.54 6.31
N LEU A 21 -10.60 -12.41 5.78
CA LEU A 21 -10.33 -12.51 4.34
C LEU A 21 -10.91 -13.80 3.73
N ARG A 22 -11.62 -14.61 4.52
CA ARG A 22 -12.10 -15.95 4.15
C ARG A 22 -13.42 -15.96 3.37
N GLU A 23 -14.04 -14.80 3.18
CA GLU A 23 -15.23 -14.66 2.32
C GLU A 23 -14.83 -14.25 0.90
N GLY A 24 -13.53 -14.30 0.58
CA GLY A 24 -12.97 -13.69 -0.61
C GLY A 24 -12.71 -12.20 -0.39
N VAL A 25 -11.75 -11.66 -1.13
CA VAL A 25 -11.42 -10.23 -1.12
C VAL A 25 -11.53 -9.70 -2.55
N PRO A 26 -11.95 -8.44 -2.74
CA PRO A 26 -11.89 -7.79 -4.04
C PRO A 26 -10.47 -7.90 -4.60
N THR A 27 -10.37 -8.61 -5.72
CA THR A 27 -9.11 -8.92 -6.39
C THR A 27 -8.85 -7.83 -7.41
N ALA A 28 -7.76 -7.11 -7.21
CA ALA A 28 -7.47 -5.98 -8.07
C ALA A 28 -6.41 -6.27 -9.13
N VAL A 29 -5.52 -7.23 -8.89
CA VAL A 29 -4.75 -7.84 -9.98
C VAL A 29 -4.58 -9.33 -9.70
N SER A 30 -4.63 -10.13 -10.74
CA SER A 30 -4.38 -11.56 -10.76
C SER A 30 -3.37 -11.79 -11.87
N HIS A 31 -2.20 -12.32 -11.54
CA HIS A 31 -1.16 -12.60 -12.53
C HIS A 31 -0.60 -14.01 -12.36
N GLY A 32 -0.50 -14.77 -13.45
CA GLY A 32 0.07 -16.11 -13.46
C GLY A 32 1.47 -16.15 -14.07
N LEU A 33 2.17 -17.26 -13.83
CA LEU A 33 3.37 -17.61 -14.57
C LEU A 33 2.99 -18.25 -15.91
N TRP A 34 3.97 -18.38 -16.79
CA TRP A 34 3.86 -19.17 -18.00
C TRP A 34 3.54 -20.64 -17.70
N LEU A 35 2.65 -21.21 -18.51
CA LEU A 35 2.28 -22.62 -18.40
C LEU A 35 3.51 -23.52 -18.67
N ASN A 36 4.19 -23.35 -19.80
CA ASN A 36 5.18 -24.31 -20.30
C ASN A 36 6.61 -23.75 -20.46
N ILE A 37 6.79 -22.44 -20.31
CA ILE A 37 8.07 -21.76 -20.52
C ILE A 37 8.58 -21.29 -19.15
N PRO A 38 9.81 -21.60 -18.74
CA PRO A 38 10.35 -21.01 -17.52
C PRO A 38 10.54 -19.50 -17.69
N ASP A 39 10.15 -18.74 -16.67
CA ASP A 39 10.27 -17.27 -16.67
C ASP A 39 11.69 -16.85 -16.27
N TYR A 40 12.62 -17.04 -17.20
CA TYR A 40 14.05 -16.78 -17.00
C TYR A 40 14.44 -15.36 -17.43
N ASP A 41 15.51 -14.85 -16.80
CA ASP A 41 16.21 -13.69 -17.35
C ASP A 41 16.73 -13.98 -18.76
N ALA A 42 16.86 -12.93 -19.57
CA ALA A 42 17.23 -13.08 -20.98
C ALA A 42 18.53 -13.88 -21.21
N PRO A 43 19.64 -13.65 -20.46
CA PRO A 43 20.83 -14.51 -20.52
C PRO A 43 20.55 -16.00 -20.24
N THR A 44 19.80 -16.31 -19.19
CA THR A 44 19.46 -17.70 -18.85
C THR A 44 18.58 -18.35 -19.93
N GLN A 45 17.62 -17.60 -20.47
CA GLN A 45 16.78 -18.08 -21.58
C GLN A 45 17.59 -18.34 -22.86
N LEU A 46 18.63 -17.55 -23.12
CA LEU A 46 19.54 -17.73 -24.26
C LEU A 46 20.36 -19.01 -24.17
N VAL A 47 20.84 -19.38 -22.97
CA VAL A 47 21.63 -20.61 -22.79
C VAL A 47 20.76 -21.85 -22.62
N LYS A 48 19.45 -21.71 -22.38
CA LYS A 48 18.50 -22.81 -22.20
C LYS A 48 17.21 -22.70 -23.05
N PRO A 49 17.31 -22.52 -24.38
CA PRO A 49 16.15 -22.18 -25.22
C PRO A 49 15.09 -23.29 -25.32
N LEU A 50 15.50 -24.54 -25.10
CA LEU A 50 14.65 -25.72 -25.19
C LEU A 50 14.10 -26.19 -23.84
N GLU A 51 14.52 -25.59 -22.72
CA GLU A 51 14.01 -25.98 -21.40
C GLU A 51 12.53 -25.63 -21.27
N ARG A 52 11.76 -26.53 -20.67
CA ARG A 52 10.31 -26.42 -20.47
C ARG A 52 9.97 -26.85 -19.05
N ASN A 53 8.91 -26.26 -18.50
CA ASN A 53 8.45 -26.62 -17.17
C ASN A 53 7.88 -28.05 -17.21
N THR A 54 8.51 -28.98 -16.49
CA THR A 54 8.05 -30.37 -16.37
C THR A 54 7.13 -30.59 -15.18
N ARG A 55 7.04 -29.60 -14.29
CA ARG A 55 6.17 -29.59 -13.12
C ARG A 55 5.39 -28.29 -13.07
N TYR A 56 4.08 -28.40 -13.14
CA TYR A 56 3.17 -27.28 -12.90
C TYR A 56 3.01 -27.08 -11.40
N VAL A 57 3.06 -25.82 -10.98
CA VAL A 57 2.79 -25.43 -9.60
C VAL A 57 1.29 -25.15 -9.51
N ASP A 58 0.57 -26.03 -8.82
CA ASP A 58 -0.82 -25.77 -8.42
C ASP A 58 -0.82 -24.99 -7.10
N ALA A 59 -0.55 -23.69 -7.20
CA ALA A 59 -0.55 -22.80 -6.06
C ALA A 59 -1.25 -21.50 -6.39
N VAL A 60 -2.27 -21.20 -5.59
CA VAL A 60 -2.90 -19.88 -5.53
C VAL A 60 -2.38 -19.19 -4.28
N MET A 61 -1.61 -18.11 -4.47
CA MET A 61 -1.03 -17.34 -3.36
C MET A 61 -1.58 -15.93 -3.34
N THR A 62 -1.90 -15.45 -2.14
CA THR A 62 -2.25 -14.05 -1.91
C THR A 62 -0.98 -13.26 -1.67
N ILE A 63 -0.81 -12.14 -2.36
CA ILE A 63 0.34 -11.26 -2.11
C ILE A 63 0.12 -10.51 -0.80
N PRO A 64 1.02 -10.63 0.19
CA PRO A 64 0.83 -9.98 1.49
C PRO A 64 0.71 -8.46 1.38
N LYS A 65 -0.04 -7.87 2.32
CA LYS A 65 -0.12 -6.42 2.43
C LYS A 65 1.25 -5.87 2.87
N GLY A 66 1.80 -4.99 2.05
CA GLY A 66 3.04 -4.24 2.29
C GLY A 66 4.18 -4.69 1.39
N THR A 67 3.94 -5.71 0.56
CA THR A 67 5.01 -6.41 -0.16
C THR A 67 5.02 -6.03 -1.64
N LEU A 68 6.17 -5.57 -2.12
CA LEU A 68 6.47 -5.48 -3.55
C LEU A 68 6.52 -6.90 -4.12
N PHE A 69 6.05 -7.05 -5.35
CA PHE A 69 6.04 -8.33 -6.03
C PHE A 69 6.45 -8.16 -7.49
N PRO A 70 7.20 -9.11 -8.06
CA PRO A 70 7.37 -9.19 -9.49
C PRO A 70 6.04 -9.61 -10.13
N MET A 71 5.58 -8.87 -11.12
CA MET A 71 4.41 -9.25 -11.92
C MET A 71 4.87 -9.73 -13.28
N CYS A 72 4.23 -10.78 -13.79
CA CYS A 72 4.33 -11.21 -15.18
C CYS A 72 3.13 -10.67 -15.96
N GLY A 73 3.37 -10.00 -17.09
CA GLY A 73 2.31 -9.36 -17.90
C GLY A 73 1.44 -10.30 -18.73
N MET A 74 1.76 -11.60 -18.81
CA MET A 74 1.21 -12.49 -19.85
C MET A 74 0.00 -13.31 -19.46
N ASN A 75 -0.22 -13.52 -18.17
CA ASN A 75 -1.44 -14.14 -17.66
C ASN A 75 -2.07 -13.19 -16.63
N LEU A 76 -2.51 -12.03 -17.10
CA LEU A 76 -2.89 -10.89 -16.28
C LEU A 76 -4.38 -10.57 -16.41
N ALA A 77 -5.05 -10.44 -15.27
CA ALA A 77 -6.37 -9.82 -15.16
C ALA A 77 -6.33 -8.77 -14.05
N PHE A 78 -7.02 -7.65 -14.23
CA PHE A 78 -7.05 -6.60 -13.23
C PHE A 78 -8.38 -5.85 -13.17
N ASP A 79 -8.62 -5.24 -12.02
CA ASP A 79 -9.74 -4.35 -11.80
C ASP A 79 -9.32 -2.93 -12.24
N ARG A 80 -9.93 -2.48 -13.33
CA ARG A 80 -9.66 -1.17 -13.92
C ARG A 80 -10.01 -0.02 -12.98
N ASP A 81 -11.08 -0.14 -12.20
CA ASP A 81 -11.54 0.94 -11.33
C ASP A 81 -10.64 1.04 -10.08
N LEU A 82 -10.09 -0.08 -9.63
CA LEU A 82 -9.19 -0.10 -8.48
C LEU A 82 -7.75 0.30 -8.80
N ILE A 83 -7.22 -0.10 -9.96
CA ILE A 83 -5.80 0.07 -10.29
C ILE A 83 -5.49 0.41 -11.75
N GLY A 84 -6.48 0.70 -12.58
CA GLY A 84 -6.27 1.03 -13.99
C GLY A 84 -5.22 2.13 -14.23
N PRO A 85 -5.20 3.24 -13.46
CA PRO A 85 -4.16 4.27 -13.59
C PRO A 85 -2.75 3.79 -13.25
N ALA A 86 -2.62 2.74 -12.43
CA ALA A 86 -1.34 2.15 -12.03
C ALA A 86 -0.88 1.01 -12.94
N MET A 87 -1.76 0.52 -13.81
CA MET A 87 -1.46 -0.54 -14.77
C MET A 87 -0.73 0.04 -15.99
N TYR A 88 0.51 0.48 -15.77
CA TYR A 88 1.36 1.11 -16.78
C TYR A 88 2.70 0.40 -16.92
N PHE A 89 2.93 -0.19 -18.11
CA PHE A 89 4.17 -0.87 -18.45
C PHE A 89 5.22 0.14 -18.89
N GLY A 90 6.44 -0.02 -18.36
CA GLY A 90 7.60 0.75 -18.79
C GLY A 90 7.92 0.51 -20.28
N LEU A 91 8.63 1.45 -20.90
CA LEU A 91 9.07 1.26 -22.28
C LEU A 91 10.11 0.13 -22.35
N MET A 92 9.81 -0.85 -23.20
CA MET A 92 10.73 -1.94 -23.54
C MET A 92 11.66 -1.57 -24.69
N GLY A 93 12.83 -2.21 -24.72
CA GLY A 93 13.76 -2.14 -25.85
C GLY A 93 15.13 -1.61 -25.47
N ASP A 94 16.04 -1.68 -26.44
CA ASP A 94 17.41 -1.21 -26.27
C ASP A 94 17.44 0.31 -26.04
N GLY A 95 18.27 0.74 -25.10
CA GLY A 95 18.35 2.15 -24.66
C GLY A 95 17.18 2.65 -23.79
N GLN A 96 16.20 1.82 -23.44
CA GLN A 96 15.13 2.19 -22.50
C GLN A 96 15.51 1.91 -21.05
N PRO A 97 15.18 2.78 -20.09
CA PRO A 97 15.63 2.67 -18.70
C PRO A 97 15.05 1.47 -17.96
N ILE A 98 13.86 1.00 -18.36
CA ILE A 98 13.16 -0.13 -17.73
C ILE A 98 13.42 -1.45 -18.50
N GLY A 99 13.58 -1.40 -19.82
CA GLY A 99 14.02 -2.54 -20.62
C GLY A 99 13.10 -3.74 -20.49
N ARG A 100 13.63 -4.90 -20.08
CA ARG A 100 12.90 -6.17 -19.92
C ARG A 100 12.19 -6.34 -18.56
N TYR A 101 12.18 -5.29 -17.73
CA TYR A 101 11.62 -5.32 -16.38
C TYR A 101 10.31 -4.51 -16.28
N ASP A 102 9.64 -4.27 -17.40
CA ASP A 102 8.46 -3.41 -17.50
C ASP A 102 7.25 -3.97 -16.74
N ASP A 103 7.04 -5.26 -16.77
CA ASP A 103 5.97 -5.93 -16.04
C ASP A 103 6.26 -6.02 -14.53
N MET A 104 7.51 -6.30 -14.14
CA MET A 104 7.97 -6.20 -12.76
C MET A 104 7.77 -4.79 -12.20
N TRP A 105 8.15 -3.78 -12.96
CA TRP A 105 7.94 -2.37 -12.63
C TRP A 105 6.44 -2.04 -12.46
N THR A 106 5.60 -2.55 -13.36
CA THR A 106 4.13 -2.39 -13.27
C THR A 106 3.58 -2.98 -11.96
N GLY A 107 4.07 -4.15 -11.54
CA GLY A 107 3.72 -4.76 -10.25
C GLY A 107 4.04 -3.83 -9.06
N TRP A 108 5.17 -3.13 -9.13
CA TRP A 108 5.56 -2.17 -8.10
C TRP A 108 4.69 -0.91 -8.15
N CYS A 109 4.38 -0.38 -9.34
CA CYS A 109 3.48 0.76 -9.49
C CYS A 109 2.10 0.50 -8.89
N ILE A 110 1.54 -0.70 -9.09
CA ILE A 110 0.25 -1.11 -8.50
C ILE A 110 0.32 -1.11 -6.97
N ARG A 111 1.43 -1.56 -6.41
CA ARG A 111 1.64 -1.53 -4.96
C ARG A 111 1.72 -0.10 -4.45
N LEU A 112 2.54 0.71 -5.08
CA LEU A 112 2.79 2.10 -4.70
C LEU A 112 1.57 2.98 -4.94
N TYR A 113 0.67 2.65 -5.86
CA TYR A 113 -0.55 3.43 -6.13
C TYR A 113 -1.48 3.62 -4.92
N LYS A 114 -1.39 2.79 -3.88
CA LYS A 114 -2.14 3.02 -2.63
C LYS A 114 -1.31 3.64 -1.52
N GLU A 115 0.00 3.70 -1.69
CA GLU A 115 0.94 4.23 -0.70
C GLU A 115 1.55 5.58 -1.15
N TYR A 116 1.37 5.98 -2.41
CA TYR A 116 1.97 7.18 -3.00
C TYR A 116 1.53 8.45 -2.29
N HIS A 117 0.27 8.52 -1.83
CA HIS A 117 -0.21 9.64 -1.04
C HIS A 117 0.66 9.83 0.21
N GLY A 118 0.96 8.76 0.96
CA GLY A 118 1.79 8.86 2.16
C GLY A 118 3.25 9.24 1.89
N ILE A 119 3.81 8.84 0.74
CA ILE A 119 5.16 9.24 0.31
C ILE A 119 5.16 10.70 -0.12
N PHE A 120 4.20 11.11 -0.95
CA PHE A 120 4.04 12.48 -1.43
C PHE A 120 3.78 13.45 -0.26
N TRP A 121 2.91 13.07 0.67
CA TRP A 121 2.63 13.90 1.84
C TRP A 121 3.85 14.11 2.73
N GLN A 122 4.84 13.21 2.74
CA GLN A 122 6.06 13.41 3.54
C GLN A 122 6.85 14.64 3.12
N GLU A 123 6.81 15.03 1.84
CA GLU A 123 7.47 16.24 1.34
C GLU A 123 6.93 17.51 2.02
N GLU A 124 5.67 17.48 2.45
CA GLU A 124 5.01 18.60 3.14
C GLU A 124 4.94 18.41 4.66
N ILE A 125 4.67 17.18 5.13
CA ILE A 125 4.55 16.82 6.54
C ILE A 125 5.88 17.02 7.27
N ILE A 126 7.00 16.59 6.68
CA ILE A 126 8.31 16.64 7.35
C ILE A 126 8.71 18.10 7.61
N PRO A 127 8.71 19.01 6.60
CA PRO A 127 8.97 20.42 6.85
C PRO A 127 7.95 21.07 7.79
N PHE A 128 6.66 20.69 7.69
CA PHE A 128 5.63 21.19 8.60
C PHE A 128 5.98 20.93 10.07
N PHE A 129 6.31 19.68 10.44
CA PHE A 129 6.64 19.34 11.82
C PHE A 129 8.00 19.89 12.25
N GLN A 130 8.96 20.04 11.33
CA GLN A 130 10.24 20.68 11.63
C GLN A 130 10.10 22.19 11.89
N ALA A 131 9.13 22.85 11.27
CA ALA A 131 8.94 24.30 11.37
C ALA A 131 7.86 24.73 12.38
N ILE A 132 7.10 23.78 12.94
CA ILE A 132 5.98 24.12 13.81
C ILE A 132 6.47 24.75 15.12
N ASN A 133 5.84 25.86 15.49
CA ASN A 133 6.09 26.56 16.74
C ASN A 133 4.75 26.70 17.47
N LEU A 134 4.67 26.09 18.65
CA LEU A 134 3.49 26.21 19.50
C LEU A 134 3.61 27.48 20.37
N PRO A 135 2.51 28.17 20.65
CA PRO A 135 2.53 29.38 21.45
C PRO A 135 2.87 29.06 22.92
N LYS A 136 3.55 30.00 23.59
CA LYS A 136 4.17 29.80 24.92
C LYS A 136 3.17 29.60 26.06
N ASP A 137 1.90 29.89 25.82
CA ASP A 137 0.78 29.70 26.73
C ASP A 137 0.24 28.27 26.72
N CYS A 138 0.59 27.45 25.73
CA CYS A 138 0.35 26.00 25.74
C CYS A 138 1.31 25.33 26.73
N LYS A 139 0.85 25.16 27.98
CA LYS A 139 1.66 24.68 29.11
C LYS A 139 1.39 23.23 29.49
N THR A 140 0.42 22.59 28.87
CA THR A 140 0.04 21.20 29.11
C THR A 140 0.09 20.39 27.82
N VAL A 141 0.25 19.07 27.94
CA VAL A 141 0.26 18.17 26.78
C VAL A 141 -1.05 18.30 26.00
N GLN A 142 -2.19 18.37 26.70
CA GLN A 142 -3.50 18.57 26.10
C GLN A 142 -3.59 19.86 25.28
N GLN A 143 -3.16 20.99 25.84
CA GLN A 143 -3.14 22.27 25.13
C GLN A 143 -2.24 22.22 23.89
N CYS A 144 -1.04 21.64 24.01
CA CYS A 144 -0.13 21.47 22.88
C CYS A 144 -0.75 20.61 21.78
N TYR A 145 -1.46 19.53 22.15
CA TYR A 145 -2.06 18.62 21.18
C TYR A 145 -3.28 19.23 20.47
N ILE A 146 -4.11 19.99 21.20
CA ILE A 146 -5.21 20.76 20.63
C ILE A 146 -4.66 21.83 19.69
N GLU A 147 -3.63 22.58 20.10
CA GLU A 147 -3.07 23.61 19.23
C GLU A 147 -2.39 23.01 17.99
N LEU A 148 -1.67 21.91 18.15
CA LEU A 148 -1.12 21.14 17.03
C LEU A 148 -2.24 20.69 16.07
N SER A 149 -3.39 20.23 16.57
CA SER A 149 -4.50 19.81 15.72
C SER A 149 -5.02 20.95 14.84
N LYS A 150 -5.05 22.20 15.34
CA LYS A 150 -5.42 23.38 14.56
C LYS A 150 -4.40 23.65 13.44
N HIS A 151 -3.11 23.54 13.75
CA HIS A 151 -2.06 23.69 12.74
C HIS A 151 -2.11 22.58 11.68
N VAL A 152 -2.36 21.32 12.08
CA VAL A 152 -2.57 20.19 11.16
C VAL A 152 -3.76 20.48 10.25
N LYS A 153 -4.89 20.93 10.79
CA LYS A 153 -6.09 21.26 10.02
C LYS A 153 -5.84 22.41 9.03
N ASP A 154 -5.26 23.52 9.48
CA ASP A 154 -5.04 24.69 8.62
C ASP A 154 -3.97 24.44 7.54
N LYS A 155 -2.87 23.76 7.88
CA LYS A 155 -1.76 23.57 6.94
C LYS A 155 -1.89 22.29 6.14
N LEU A 156 -2.04 21.14 6.80
CA LEU A 156 -2.07 19.84 6.14
C LEU A 156 -3.46 19.50 5.57
N GLY A 157 -4.55 20.06 6.12
CA GLY A 157 -5.90 19.92 5.54
C GLY A 157 -6.01 20.43 4.10
N LYS A 158 -5.15 21.40 3.70
CA LYS A 158 -5.05 21.89 2.32
C LYS A 158 -4.44 20.87 1.35
N ILE A 159 -3.75 19.84 1.86
CA ILE A 159 -3.10 18.79 1.07
C ILE A 159 -4.07 17.67 0.76
N ASP A 160 -4.80 17.19 1.78
CA ASP A 160 -5.79 16.12 1.65
C ASP A 160 -6.80 16.16 2.80
N GLY A 161 -8.07 15.85 2.50
CA GLY A 161 -9.16 15.83 3.49
C GLY A 161 -8.98 14.77 4.60
N TYR A 162 -8.04 13.83 4.45
CA TYR A 162 -7.59 12.97 5.53
C TYR A 162 -7.07 13.77 6.73
N PHE A 163 -6.35 14.86 6.51
CA PHE A 163 -5.76 15.65 7.60
C PHE A 163 -6.80 16.45 8.38
N ASP A 164 -7.92 16.81 7.77
CA ASP A 164 -9.07 17.38 8.50
C ASP A 164 -9.62 16.37 9.50
N LYS A 165 -9.81 15.12 9.06
CA LYS A 165 -10.27 14.02 9.91
C LYS A 165 -9.26 13.68 11.00
N LEU A 166 -7.96 13.72 10.66
CA LEU A 166 -6.89 13.51 11.63
C LEU A 166 -6.92 14.58 12.72
N ALA A 167 -7.03 15.85 12.35
CA ALA A 167 -7.12 16.95 13.30
C ALA A 167 -8.33 16.81 14.22
N ASP A 168 -9.51 16.46 13.68
CA ASP A 168 -10.71 16.22 14.48
C ASP A 168 -10.51 15.04 15.44
N ALA A 169 -9.91 13.94 14.97
CA ALA A 169 -9.60 12.78 15.80
C ALA A 169 -8.59 13.10 16.92
N MET A 170 -7.61 13.98 16.68
CA MET A 170 -6.67 14.44 17.70
C MET A 170 -7.38 15.18 18.84
N VAL A 171 -8.39 16.01 18.51
CA VAL A 171 -9.21 16.70 19.52
C VAL A 171 -10.04 15.69 20.30
N THR A 172 -10.76 14.80 19.60
CA THR A 172 -11.59 13.75 20.22
C THR A 172 -10.77 12.87 21.16
N TRP A 173 -9.51 12.57 20.81
CA TRP A 173 -8.62 11.80 21.67
C TRP A 173 -8.33 12.51 23.00
N ILE A 174 -8.08 13.82 22.98
CA ILE A 174 -7.86 14.61 24.20
C ILE A 174 -9.12 14.69 25.06
N GLU A 175 -10.28 14.90 24.44
CA GLU A 175 -11.57 14.90 25.15
C GLU A 175 -11.84 13.55 25.83
N ALA A 176 -11.59 12.45 25.12
CA ALA A 176 -11.71 11.10 25.68
C ALA A 176 -10.69 10.86 26.81
N TRP A 177 -9.46 11.34 26.65
CA TRP A 177 -8.42 11.23 27.67
C TRP A 177 -8.80 11.97 28.96
N ASP A 178 -9.28 13.21 28.86
CA ASP A 178 -9.66 14.03 30.02
C ASP A 178 -10.90 13.45 30.72
N HIS A 179 -11.83 12.86 29.98
CA HIS A 179 -12.96 12.14 30.56
C HIS A 179 -12.51 10.92 31.37
N LEU A 180 -11.55 10.14 30.84
CA LEU A 180 -11.03 8.95 31.54
C LEU A 180 -10.06 9.30 32.68
N ASN A 181 -9.44 10.49 32.65
CA ASN A 181 -8.43 10.93 33.61
C ASN A 181 -8.79 12.31 34.19
N PRO A 182 -9.89 12.42 34.94
CA PRO A 182 -10.29 13.69 35.51
C PRO A 182 -9.20 14.25 36.45
N PRO A 183 -9.04 15.58 36.55
CA PRO A 183 -8.09 16.17 37.48
C PRO A 183 -8.40 15.68 38.90
N LYS A 184 -7.35 15.28 39.64
CA LYS A 184 -7.52 14.95 41.06
C LYS A 184 -8.11 16.16 41.77
N ALA A 185 -9.22 15.97 42.49
CA ALA A 185 -9.79 16.99 43.33
C ALA A 185 -8.70 17.51 44.28
N SER A 186 -8.46 18.82 44.25
CA SER A 186 -7.54 19.48 45.17
C SER A 186 -8.10 19.35 46.59
N SER A 187 -7.43 18.54 47.42
CA SER A 187 -7.61 18.47 48.88
C SER A 187 -7.08 19.73 49.56
#